data_AF-A0A2W6XWD3-F1
#
_entry.id   AF-A0A2W6XWD3-F1
#
_cell.length_a   1.000
_cell.length_b   1.000
_cell.length_c   1.000
_cell.angle_alpha   90.00
_cell.angle_beta   90.00
_cell.angle_gamma   90.00
#
_symmetry.space_group_name_H-M   'P 1'
#
loop_
_entity.id
_entity.type
_entity.pdbx_description
1 polymer ?
#
loop_
_entity_poly.entity_id
_entity_poly.type
_entity_poly.pdbx_seq_one_letter_code
_entity_poly.pdbx_strand_id
1 'polypeptide(L)'
;MSHPRERLKQSPAEILTCLPAMGRVMLSARFNGAIHERMGEVGSVAVGDGEARLAGAFHDSVIDLSVVVGLVADRSGKMRDKVLPRLECQDASGETLFSLIGLGGLEAFDAALAPLGAGEPLEPVARETPSGDAAPELAEDDLGAATFAAILENGQPVAIDLTRPGLFQHWAGALPEPKPMMGFVNVMQGDFHLHLEAGALGGWLRTDHAGDAELQALDPDGRPTGLVLRGPGAAFAGVPKVHPARG
;
A
#
# COMPACT_ATOMS: atom_id res chain seq x y z
N MET A 1 -5.80 -12.24 -28.56
CA MET A 1 -6.57 -11.07 -28.05
C MET A 1 -6.49 -11.13 -26.54
N SER A 2 -6.19 -10.03 -25.86
CA SER A 2 -6.18 -9.97 -24.40
C SER A 2 -7.60 -10.00 -23.85
N HIS A 3 -7.85 -10.78 -22.79
CA HIS A 3 -9.14 -10.82 -22.13
C HIS A 3 -9.31 -9.59 -21.21
N PRO A 4 -10.54 -9.10 -20.98
CA PRO A 4 -10.79 -8.03 -20.01
C PRO A 4 -10.27 -8.37 -18.62
N ARG A 5 -10.37 -9.65 -18.23
CA ARG A 5 -9.76 -10.19 -17.03
C ARG A 5 -9.21 -11.58 -17.33
N GLU A 6 -7.99 -11.87 -16.89
CA GLU A 6 -7.35 -13.18 -17.08
C GLU A 6 -6.43 -13.55 -15.93
N ARG A 7 -6.45 -14.84 -15.56
CA ARG A 7 -5.44 -15.45 -14.69
C ARG A 7 -4.19 -15.70 -15.51
N LEU A 8 -3.06 -15.12 -15.09
CA LEU A 8 -1.78 -15.36 -15.75
C LEU A 8 -1.26 -16.76 -15.37
N LYS A 9 -0.62 -17.45 -16.33
CA LYS A 9 -0.22 -18.87 -16.18
C LYS A 9 1.16 -19.02 -15.55
N GLN A 10 2.00 -18.00 -15.67
CA GLN A 10 3.34 -17.96 -15.11
C GLN A 10 3.29 -17.80 -13.59
N SER A 11 4.40 -18.13 -12.95
CA SER A 11 4.55 -17.91 -11.52
C SER A 11 4.50 -16.41 -11.18
N PRO A 12 4.06 -16.05 -9.97
CA PRO A 12 4.17 -14.68 -9.46
C PRO A 12 5.58 -14.10 -9.61
N ALA A 13 6.60 -14.91 -9.32
CA ALA A 13 8.01 -14.57 -9.55
C ALA A 13 8.27 -14.05 -10.97
N GLU A 14 7.90 -14.83 -11.98
CA GLU A 14 8.12 -14.47 -13.40
C GLU A 14 7.34 -13.22 -13.78
N ILE A 15 6.06 -13.12 -13.39
CA ILE A 15 5.19 -11.99 -13.77
C ILE A 15 5.68 -10.68 -13.16
N LEU A 16 6.10 -10.70 -11.90
CA LEU A 16 6.57 -9.49 -11.20
C LEU A 16 7.83 -8.91 -11.86
N THR A 17 8.66 -9.73 -12.52
CA THR A 17 9.83 -9.21 -13.26
C THR A 17 9.47 -8.30 -14.45
N CYS A 18 8.21 -8.30 -14.91
CA CYS A 18 7.73 -7.41 -15.97
C CYS A 18 7.47 -5.98 -15.49
N LEU A 19 7.39 -5.74 -14.18
CA LEU A 19 6.99 -4.43 -13.62
C LEU A 19 7.84 -3.24 -14.10
N PRO A 20 9.18 -3.34 -14.24
CA PRO A 20 9.98 -2.22 -14.77
C PRO A 20 9.60 -1.81 -16.20
N ALA A 21 9.06 -2.73 -17.00
CA ALA A 21 8.64 -2.44 -18.37
C ALA A 21 7.22 -1.83 -18.46
N MET A 22 6.46 -1.78 -17.34
CA MET A 22 5.09 -1.23 -17.31
C MET A 22 5.06 0.31 -17.22
N GLY A 23 6.22 0.95 -17.11
CA GLY A 23 6.33 2.39 -16.85
C GLY A 23 5.93 2.71 -15.40
N ARG A 24 5.07 3.71 -15.20
CA ARG A 24 4.61 4.10 -13.86
C ARG A 24 3.58 3.10 -13.33
N VAL A 25 3.85 2.56 -12.14
CA VAL A 25 2.99 1.62 -11.41
C VAL A 25 2.61 2.24 -10.06
N MET A 26 1.36 2.03 -9.65
CA MET A 26 0.90 2.26 -8.30
C MET A 26 0.74 0.92 -7.57
N LEU A 27 1.55 0.68 -6.55
CA LEU A 27 1.35 -0.42 -5.62
C LEU A 27 0.42 0.05 -4.51
N SER A 28 -0.83 -0.42 -4.51
CA SER A 28 -1.87 -0.02 -3.56
C SER A 28 -2.24 -1.21 -2.68
N ALA A 29 -2.11 -1.02 -1.37
CA ALA A 29 -2.40 -2.03 -0.36
C ALA A 29 -3.30 -1.44 0.72
N ARG A 30 -4.39 -2.15 1.03
CA ARG A 30 -5.30 -1.83 2.13
C ARG A 30 -5.14 -2.87 3.23
N PHE A 31 -5.02 -2.43 4.48
CA PHE A 31 -5.00 -3.31 5.63
C PHE A 31 -5.42 -2.56 6.90
N ASN A 32 -6.38 -3.12 7.64
CA ASN A 32 -6.84 -2.66 8.97
C ASN A 32 -6.96 -1.12 9.11
N GLY A 33 -7.73 -0.50 8.19
CA GLY A 33 -8.02 0.93 8.20
C GLY A 33 -6.95 1.83 7.55
N ALA A 34 -5.85 1.29 7.06
CA ALA A 34 -4.85 2.03 6.27
C ALA A 34 -4.89 1.62 4.79
N ILE A 35 -4.76 2.59 3.90
CA ILE A 35 -4.43 2.39 2.48
C ILE A 35 -3.07 3.04 2.25
N HIS A 36 -2.08 2.25 1.82
CA HIS A 36 -0.73 2.70 1.55
C HIS A 36 -0.43 2.52 0.06
N GLU A 37 -0.09 3.61 -0.61
CA GLU A 37 0.14 3.65 -2.05
C GLU A 37 1.53 4.21 -2.39
N ARG A 38 2.31 3.44 -3.15
CA ARG A 38 3.56 3.90 -3.76
C ARG A 38 3.39 4.03 -5.26
N MET A 39 3.77 5.16 -5.85
CA MET A 39 3.50 5.50 -7.24
C MET A 39 4.75 5.96 -7.97
N GLY A 40 5.12 5.25 -9.04
CA GLY A 40 6.26 5.63 -9.87
C GLY A 40 6.76 4.45 -10.67
N GLU A 41 7.88 4.65 -11.36
CA GLU A 41 8.54 3.55 -12.07
C GLU A 41 9.16 2.57 -11.07
N VAL A 42 8.95 1.28 -11.29
CA VAL A 42 9.66 0.21 -10.57
C VAL A 42 11.06 0.12 -11.18
N GLY A 43 12.09 0.48 -10.43
CA GLY A 43 13.47 0.52 -10.95
C GLY A 43 14.01 -0.89 -11.24
N SER A 44 13.80 -1.81 -10.31
CA SER A 44 14.20 -3.22 -10.46
C SER A 44 13.30 -4.14 -9.64
N VAL A 45 13.20 -5.39 -10.10
CA VAL A 45 12.61 -6.49 -9.33
C VAL A 45 13.65 -7.59 -9.20
N ALA A 46 14.03 -7.91 -7.96
CA ALA A 46 14.90 -9.04 -7.65
C ALA A 46 14.05 -10.16 -7.04
N VAL A 47 14.22 -11.38 -7.51
CA VAL A 47 13.49 -12.56 -7.01
C VAL A 47 14.49 -13.55 -6.42
N GLY A 48 14.25 -13.99 -5.20
CA GLY A 48 15.11 -14.92 -4.48
C GLY A 48 14.52 -15.27 -3.11
N ASP A 49 14.89 -16.43 -2.56
CA ASP A 49 14.54 -16.82 -1.19
C ASP A 49 13.03 -16.79 -0.85
N GLY A 50 12.17 -17.03 -1.85
CA GLY A 50 10.72 -17.00 -1.67
C GLY A 50 10.11 -15.60 -1.69
N GLU A 51 10.88 -14.58 -2.05
CA GLU A 51 10.45 -13.18 -2.08
C GLU A 51 10.70 -12.51 -3.43
N ALA A 52 9.92 -11.46 -3.71
CA ALA A 52 10.22 -10.49 -4.77
C ALA A 52 10.41 -9.09 -4.14
N ARG A 53 11.61 -8.53 -4.34
CA ARG A 53 11.99 -7.20 -3.88
C ARG A 53 11.80 -6.19 -5.00
N LEU A 54 10.87 -5.25 -4.81
CA LEU A 54 10.71 -4.08 -5.67
C LEU A 54 11.57 -2.95 -5.10
N ALA A 55 12.47 -2.42 -5.93
CA ALA A 55 13.37 -1.35 -5.55
C ALA A 55 13.41 -0.25 -6.62
N GLY A 56 13.77 0.96 -6.20
CA GLY A 56 13.93 2.13 -7.07
C GLY A 56 13.66 3.41 -6.30
N ALA A 57 13.67 4.55 -6.99
CA ALA A 57 13.42 5.85 -6.36
C ALA A 57 12.02 5.95 -5.71
N PHE A 58 11.04 5.21 -6.23
CA PHE A 58 9.63 5.29 -5.84
C PHE A 58 9.10 4.04 -5.15
N HIS A 59 9.85 2.95 -5.14
CA HIS A 59 9.39 1.67 -4.61
C HIS A 59 10.46 1.06 -3.72
N ASP A 60 10.02 0.64 -2.54
CA ASP A 60 10.77 -0.11 -1.56
C ASP A 60 9.76 -1.09 -0.94
N SER A 61 9.61 -2.27 -1.54
CA SER A 61 8.59 -3.23 -1.15
C SER A 61 9.12 -4.66 -1.24
N VAL A 62 8.60 -5.54 -0.38
CA VAL A 62 8.87 -6.98 -0.40
C VAL A 62 7.55 -7.71 -0.55
N ILE A 63 7.49 -8.61 -1.52
CA ILE A 63 6.34 -9.48 -1.77
C ILE A 63 6.74 -10.90 -1.38
N ASP A 64 6.00 -11.51 -0.45
CA ASP A 64 6.20 -12.90 -0.04
C ASP A 64 5.48 -13.83 -1.04
N LEU A 65 6.25 -14.60 -1.79
CA LEU A 65 5.79 -15.48 -2.86
C LEU A 65 5.28 -16.83 -2.33
N SER A 66 5.43 -17.11 -1.03
CA SER A 66 4.74 -18.22 -0.37
C SER A 66 3.27 -17.89 -0.09
N VAL A 67 2.95 -16.61 0.03
CA VAL A 67 1.59 -16.10 0.26
C VAL A 67 0.93 -15.66 -1.04
N VAL A 68 1.63 -14.90 -1.88
CA VAL A 68 1.13 -14.48 -3.20
C VAL A 68 1.36 -15.60 -4.19
N VAL A 69 0.29 -16.35 -4.52
CA VAL A 69 0.38 -17.56 -5.37
C VAL A 69 -0.26 -17.40 -6.75
N GLY A 70 -1.00 -16.32 -7.00
CA GLY A 70 -1.63 -16.07 -8.29
C GLY A 70 -1.70 -14.60 -8.64
N LEU A 71 -1.58 -14.27 -9.93
CA LEU A 71 -1.80 -12.93 -10.44
C LEU A 71 -2.89 -12.93 -11.50
N VAL A 72 -3.79 -11.96 -11.38
CA VAL A 72 -4.85 -11.70 -12.36
C VAL A 72 -4.60 -10.35 -13.00
N ALA A 73 -4.52 -10.33 -14.33
CA ALA A 73 -4.53 -9.09 -15.09
C ALA A 73 -6.00 -8.66 -15.30
N ASP A 74 -6.37 -7.51 -14.74
CA ASP A 74 -7.68 -6.88 -14.91
C ASP A 74 -7.52 -5.56 -15.68
N ARG A 75 -8.14 -5.50 -16.85
CA ARG A 75 -8.14 -4.37 -17.80
C ARG A 75 -9.47 -3.61 -17.79
N SER A 76 -10.41 -4.01 -16.95
CA SER A 76 -11.74 -3.40 -16.87
C SER A 76 -11.76 -2.13 -16.00
N GLY A 77 -10.72 -1.91 -15.19
CA GLY A 77 -10.58 -0.75 -14.31
C GLY A 77 -10.64 0.57 -15.08
N LYS A 78 -11.60 1.42 -14.71
CA LYS A 78 -11.74 2.79 -15.27
C LYS A 78 -11.70 3.83 -14.18
N MET A 79 -10.91 4.88 -14.38
CA MET A 79 -10.92 6.11 -13.60
C MET A 79 -11.22 7.27 -14.53
N ARG A 80 -12.41 7.85 -14.41
CA ARG A 80 -12.98 8.79 -15.39
C ARG A 80 -12.91 8.15 -16.79
N ASP A 81 -12.28 8.82 -17.76
CA ASP A 81 -12.18 8.36 -19.15
C ASP A 81 -10.95 7.46 -19.41
N LYS A 82 -10.10 7.22 -18.40
CA LYS A 82 -8.88 6.43 -18.55
C LYS A 82 -9.05 5.01 -18.02
N VAL A 83 -8.64 4.04 -18.82
CA VAL A 83 -8.47 2.65 -18.39
C VAL A 83 -7.18 2.54 -17.57
N LEU A 84 -7.30 2.04 -16.35
CA LEU A 84 -6.19 1.75 -15.45
C LEU A 84 -6.15 0.24 -15.22
N PRO A 85 -5.36 -0.50 -16.02
CA PRO A 85 -5.21 -1.93 -15.81
C PRO A 85 -4.46 -2.20 -14.51
N ARG A 86 -4.70 -3.37 -13.91
CA ARG A 86 -4.01 -3.79 -12.70
C ARG A 86 -3.64 -5.26 -12.73
N LEU A 87 -2.56 -5.59 -12.03
CA LEU A 87 -2.31 -6.94 -11.54
C LEU A 87 -2.90 -7.04 -10.14
N GLU A 88 -3.85 -7.96 -9.96
CA GLU A 88 -4.36 -8.36 -8.65
C GLU A 88 -3.46 -9.47 -8.12
N CYS A 89 -2.75 -9.21 -7.02
CA CYS A 89 -1.91 -10.21 -6.35
C CYS A 89 -2.79 -10.99 -5.38
N GLN A 90 -2.92 -12.29 -5.60
CA GLN A 90 -3.88 -13.14 -4.91
C GLN A 90 -3.21 -14.21 -4.05
N ASP A 91 -3.88 -14.54 -2.95
CA ASP A 91 -3.52 -15.68 -2.11
C ASP A 91 -4.05 -17.01 -2.68
N ALA A 92 -3.85 -18.10 -1.92
CA ALA A 92 -4.31 -19.43 -2.30
C ALA A 92 -5.84 -19.60 -2.31
N SER A 93 -6.58 -18.71 -1.63
CA SER A 93 -8.04 -18.68 -1.68
C SER A 93 -8.58 -17.92 -2.90
N GLY A 94 -7.72 -17.15 -3.58
CA GLY A 94 -8.09 -16.26 -4.67
C GLY A 94 -8.49 -14.85 -4.21
N GLU A 95 -8.29 -14.53 -2.94
CA GLU A 95 -8.49 -13.19 -2.39
C GLU A 95 -7.40 -12.24 -2.90
N THR A 96 -7.80 -11.07 -3.40
CA THR A 96 -6.85 -10.02 -3.78
C THR A 96 -6.27 -9.36 -2.54
N LEU A 97 -4.98 -9.62 -2.31
CA LEU A 97 -4.19 -9.12 -1.19
C LEU A 97 -3.81 -7.64 -1.37
N PHE A 98 -3.38 -7.28 -2.57
CA PHE A 98 -3.02 -5.92 -2.99
C PHE A 98 -3.01 -5.84 -4.52
N SER A 99 -2.79 -4.65 -5.08
CA SER A 99 -2.80 -4.45 -6.54
C SER A 99 -1.64 -3.59 -7.03
N LEU A 100 -1.12 -3.94 -8.21
CA LEU A 100 -0.16 -3.16 -8.97
C LEU A 100 -0.88 -2.56 -10.18
N ILE A 101 -1.13 -1.25 -10.14
CA ILE A 101 -1.97 -0.55 -11.12
C ILE A 101 -1.07 0.17 -12.13
N GLY A 102 -1.23 -0.11 -13.42
CA GLY A 102 -0.51 0.54 -14.51
C GLY A 102 -1.02 1.96 -14.76
N LEU A 103 -0.33 2.96 -14.23
CA LEU A 103 -0.68 4.38 -14.42
C LEU A 103 -0.41 4.86 -15.85
N GLY A 104 0.43 4.14 -16.60
CA GLY A 104 0.65 4.34 -18.04
C GLY A 104 -0.58 4.03 -18.90
N GLY A 105 -1.54 3.24 -18.38
CA GLY A 105 -2.69 2.77 -19.12
C GLY A 105 -2.44 1.44 -19.85
N LEU A 106 -3.38 1.07 -20.73
CA LEU A 106 -3.46 -0.27 -21.30
C LEU A 106 -2.27 -0.66 -22.18
N GLU A 107 -1.76 0.27 -23.00
CA GLU A 107 -0.71 0.00 -23.97
C GLU A 107 0.60 -0.46 -23.32
N ALA A 108 1.12 0.31 -22.36
CA ALA A 108 2.36 -0.03 -21.66
C ALA A 108 2.21 -1.32 -20.82
N PHE A 109 1.03 -1.51 -20.21
CA PHE A 109 0.72 -2.69 -19.41
C PHE A 109 0.71 -3.97 -20.27
N ASP A 110 0.03 -3.93 -21.43
CA ASP A 110 -0.03 -5.07 -22.33
C ASP A 110 1.30 -5.35 -23.01
N ALA A 111 2.07 -4.32 -23.37
CA ALA A 111 3.40 -4.50 -23.94
C ALA A 111 4.34 -5.23 -22.95
N ALA A 112 4.27 -4.89 -21.65
CA ALA A 112 5.07 -5.53 -20.62
C ALA A 112 4.69 -7.00 -20.39
N LEU A 113 3.40 -7.34 -20.47
CA LEU A 113 2.90 -8.71 -20.27
C LEU A 113 2.93 -9.56 -21.54
N ALA A 114 3.07 -8.97 -22.73
CA ALA A 114 3.03 -9.69 -24.00
C ALA A 114 3.96 -10.92 -24.08
N PRO A 115 5.21 -10.90 -23.53
CA PRO A 115 6.09 -12.06 -23.53
C PRO A 115 5.55 -13.27 -22.75
N LEU A 116 4.63 -13.05 -21.80
CA LEU A 116 4.01 -14.11 -21.00
C LEU A 116 2.88 -14.83 -21.76
N GLY A 117 2.40 -14.25 -22.86
CA GLY A 117 1.27 -14.77 -23.62
C GLY A 117 -0.07 -14.59 -22.90
N ALA A 118 -1.13 -15.17 -23.47
CA ALA A 118 -2.49 -15.03 -22.95
C ALA A 118 -2.73 -15.91 -21.71
N GLY A 119 -3.43 -15.33 -20.74
CA GLY A 119 -3.89 -16.03 -19.55
C GLY A 119 -5.11 -16.92 -19.79
N GLU A 120 -5.63 -17.48 -18.71
CA GLU A 120 -6.95 -18.10 -18.71
C GLU A 120 -8.02 -17.01 -18.49
N PRO A 121 -9.05 -16.92 -19.34
CA PRO A 121 -10.11 -15.92 -19.17
C PRO A 121 -10.83 -16.12 -17.85
N LEU A 122 -11.10 -15.02 -17.16
CA LEU A 122 -11.94 -15.01 -15.96
C LEU A 122 -13.22 -14.23 -16.22
N GLU A 123 -14.28 -14.62 -15.52
CA GLU A 123 -15.52 -13.85 -15.51
C GLU A 123 -15.27 -12.43 -14.99
N PRO A 124 -15.97 -11.42 -15.55
CA PRO A 124 -15.93 -10.07 -15.03
C PRO A 124 -16.38 -10.06 -13.56
N VAL A 125 -15.63 -9.37 -12.72
CA VAL A 125 -16.08 -9.13 -11.34
C VAL A 125 -17.08 -7.98 -11.37
N ALA A 126 -18.25 -8.19 -10.77
CA ALA A 126 -19.21 -7.11 -10.56
C ALA A 126 -18.53 -6.03 -9.72
N ARG A 127 -18.47 -4.81 -10.24
CA ARG A 127 -17.92 -3.69 -9.50
C ARG A 127 -18.84 -3.43 -8.32
N GLU A 128 -18.33 -3.59 -7.10
CA GLU A 128 -19.07 -3.13 -5.93
C GLU A 128 -19.30 -1.62 -6.09
N THR A 129 -20.57 -1.23 -6.04
CA THR A 129 -20.90 0.19 -6.00
C THR A 129 -20.50 0.63 -4.59
N PRO A 130 -19.67 1.67 -4.42
CA PRO A 130 -19.39 2.19 -3.09
C PRO A 130 -20.72 2.41 -2.38
N SER A 131 -20.90 1.80 -1.21
CA SER A 131 -22.05 2.08 -0.37
C SER A 131 -22.10 3.59 -0.17
N GLY A 132 -23.21 4.21 -0.55
CA GLY A 132 -23.41 5.66 -0.53
C GLY A 132 -23.55 6.24 0.88
N ASP A 133 -23.04 5.55 1.89
CA ASP A 133 -23.01 6.08 3.24
C ASP A 133 -22.03 7.24 3.27
N ALA A 134 -22.48 8.36 3.84
CA ALA A 134 -21.64 9.51 4.05
C ALA A 134 -20.43 9.05 4.87
N ALA A 135 -19.22 9.27 4.34
CA ALA A 135 -18.02 8.98 5.09
C ALA A 135 -18.09 9.74 6.42
N PRO A 136 -17.84 9.07 7.56
CA PRO A 136 -17.95 9.71 8.86
C PRO A 136 -17.05 10.95 8.90
N GLU A 137 -17.58 12.03 9.48
CA GLU A 137 -16.80 13.24 9.69
C GLU A 137 -15.65 12.93 10.65
N LEU A 138 -14.47 13.48 10.38
CA LEU A 138 -13.30 13.24 11.21
C LEU A 138 -13.52 13.89 12.58
N ALA A 139 -13.44 13.10 13.66
CA ALA A 139 -13.55 13.63 15.01
C ALA A 139 -12.40 14.61 15.30
N GLU A 140 -12.66 15.66 16.08
CA GLU A 140 -11.64 16.66 16.47
C GLU A 140 -10.46 16.02 17.22
N ASP A 141 -10.69 14.89 17.90
CA ASP A 141 -9.70 14.14 18.68
C ASP A 141 -9.24 12.84 17.99
N ASP A 142 -9.43 12.72 16.66
CA ASP A 142 -8.95 11.56 15.91
C ASP A 142 -7.44 11.32 16.13
N LEU A 143 -7.10 10.10 16.55
CA LEU A 143 -5.73 9.73 16.91
C LEU A 143 -4.78 9.82 15.71
N GLY A 144 -5.24 9.46 14.51
CA GLY A 144 -4.45 9.57 13.29
C GLY A 144 -4.08 11.02 12.99
N ALA A 145 -5.08 11.91 13.07
CA ALA A 145 -4.91 13.34 12.83
C ALA A 145 -3.95 13.98 13.84
N ALA A 146 -4.17 13.73 15.13
CA ALA A 146 -3.31 14.23 16.19
C ALA A 146 -1.86 13.71 16.08
N THR A 147 -1.69 12.44 15.68
CA THR A 147 -0.37 11.84 15.48
C THR A 147 0.40 12.57 14.38
N PHE A 148 -0.19 12.71 13.20
CA PHE A 148 0.50 13.33 12.07
C PHE A 148 0.69 14.85 12.25
N ALA A 149 -0.20 15.53 12.95
CA ALA A 149 0.01 16.93 13.35
C ALA A 149 1.25 17.09 14.25
N ALA A 150 1.40 16.23 15.27
CA ALA A 150 2.57 16.27 16.16
C ALA A 150 3.88 15.96 15.40
N ILE A 151 3.88 14.96 14.53
CA ILE A 151 5.06 14.62 13.71
C ILE A 151 5.45 15.78 12.78
N LEU A 152 4.45 16.43 12.15
CA LEU A 152 4.69 17.59 11.29
C LEU A 152 5.33 18.75 12.06
N GLU A 153 4.84 19.05 13.27
CA GLU A 153 5.36 20.11 14.13
C GLU A 153 6.82 19.87 14.53
N ASN A 154 7.21 18.60 14.74
CA ASN A 154 8.59 18.23 15.07
C ASN A 154 9.56 18.36 13.89
N GLY A 155 9.06 18.40 12.64
CA GLY A 155 9.84 18.67 11.43
C GLY A 155 10.94 17.64 11.12
N GLN A 156 10.91 16.47 11.76
CA GLN A 156 11.85 15.38 11.50
C GLN A 156 11.34 14.48 10.37
N PRO A 157 12.24 13.91 9.54
CA PRO A 157 11.83 12.89 8.58
C PRO A 157 11.36 11.63 9.32
N VAL A 158 10.35 10.97 8.75
CA VAL A 158 9.84 9.70 9.23
C VAL A 158 9.76 8.70 8.09
N ALA A 159 9.74 7.43 8.45
CA ALA A 159 9.30 6.35 7.60
C ALA A 159 7.89 5.90 8.02
N ILE A 160 7.12 5.51 7.01
CA ILE A 160 5.78 4.93 7.15
C ILE A 160 5.82 3.60 6.42
N ASP A 161 5.53 2.54 7.17
CA ASP A 161 5.59 1.17 6.69
C ASP A 161 4.21 0.53 6.80
N LEU A 162 3.85 -0.28 5.82
CA LEU A 162 2.69 -1.16 5.87
C LEU A 162 3.12 -2.61 5.71
N THR A 163 2.82 -3.43 6.70
CA THR A 163 2.98 -4.88 6.65
C THR A 163 1.62 -5.55 6.67
N ARG A 164 1.39 -6.47 5.74
CA ARG A 164 0.22 -7.37 5.68
C ARG A 164 0.65 -8.73 5.12
N PRO A 165 -0.15 -9.80 5.27
CA PRO A 165 0.18 -11.09 4.68
C PRO A 165 0.49 -10.98 3.18
N GLY A 166 1.72 -11.32 2.77
CA GLY A 166 2.14 -11.24 1.37
C GLY A 166 2.80 -9.93 0.93
N LEU A 167 2.83 -8.88 1.79
CA LEU A 167 3.42 -7.60 1.41
C LEU A 167 3.99 -6.82 2.61
N PHE A 168 5.22 -6.35 2.42
CA PHE A 168 5.79 -5.20 3.11
C PHE A 168 5.98 -4.05 2.11
N GLN A 169 5.65 -2.83 2.50
CA GLN A 169 5.84 -1.64 1.69
C GLN A 169 6.31 -0.47 2.55
N HIS A 170 7.33 0.24 2.07
CA HIS A 170 8.01 1.31 2.77
C HIS A 170 7.89 2.66 2.02
N TRP A 171 7.76 3.72 2.80
CA TRP A 171 8.02 5.09 2.39
C TRP A 171 8.84 5.80 3.47
N ALA A 172 9.72 6.71 3.07
CA ALA A 172 10.41 7.62 3.98
C ALA A 172 10.55 9.02 3.38
N GLY A 173 10.44 10.03 4.24
CA GLY A 173 10.61 11.42 3.84
C GLY A 173 10.18 12.42 4.89
N ALA A 174 10.21 13.70 4.52
CA ALA A 174 9.55 14.74 5.29
C ALA A 174 8.02 14.55 5.17
N LEU A 175 7.32 14.65 6.29
CA LEU A 175 5.86 14.50 6.31
C LEU A 175 5.21 15.70 5.61
N PRO A 176 4.34 15.50 4.59
CA PRO A 176 3.53 16.58 4.04
C PRO A 176 2.42 16.96 5.02
N GLU A 177 1.82 18.14 4.82
CA GLU A 177 0.66 18.58 5.61
C GLU A 177 -0.50 17.56 5.51
N PRO A 178 -0.94 16.95 6.63
CA PRO A 178 -2.05 16.01 6.64
C PRO A 178 -3.37 16.69 6.29
N LYS A 179 -4.21 16.02 5.50
CA LYS A 179 -5.50 16.55 5.04
C LYS A 179 -6.65 15.65 5.49
N PRO A 180 -7.51 16.10 6.41
CA PRO A 180 -8.81 15.48 6.67
C PRO A 180 -9.70 15.54 5.43
N MET A 181 -10.14 14.39 4.90
CA MET A 181 -11.04 14.36 3.75
C MET A 181 -11.76 13.01 3.68
N MET A 182 -13.09 13.05 3.49
CA MET A 182 -13.93 11.87 3.23
C MET A 182 -13.75 10.74 4.25
N GLY A 183 -13.67 11.06 5.54
CA GLY A 183 -13.48 10.07 6.62
C GLY A 183 -12.06 9.50 6.74
N PHE A 184 -11.07 10.13 6.08
CA PHE A 184 -9.67 9.76 6.20
C PHE A 184 -8.80 10.93 6.65
N VAL A 185 -7.73 10.60 7.37
CA VAL A 185 -6.53 11.43 7.49
C VAL A 185 -5.62 11.07 6.33
N ASN A 186 -5.37 12.03 5.43
CA ASN A 186 -4.62 11.79 4.21
C ASN A 186 -3.22 12.41 4.31
N VAL A 187 -2.18 11.61 4.14
CA VAL A 187 -0.79 12.08 4.00
C VAL A 187 -0.38 11.80 2.56
N MET A 188 -0.29 12.84 1.74
CA MET A 188 -0.13 12.69 0.29
C MET A 188 0.94 13.63 -0.25
N GLN A 189 1.93 13.07 -0.93
CA GLN A 189 2.90 13.83 -1.71
C GLN A 189 3.45 13.00 -2.86
N GLY A 190 3.53 13.60 -4.05
CA GLY A 190 4.26 13.03 -5.20
C GLY A 190 3.97 11.55 -5.47
N ASP A 191 4.87 10.70 -4.98
CA ASP A 191 4.93 9.25 -5.17
C ASP A 191 4.35 8.44 -4.00
N PHE A 192 3.77 9.07 -2.98
CA PHE A 192 3.23 8.42 -1.79
C PHE A 192 1.87 8.97 -1.39
N HIS A 193 0.92 8.06 -1.15
CA HIS A 193 -0.32 8.36 -0.44
C HIS A 193 -0.52 7.39 0.73
N LEU A 194 -0.88 7.93 1.87
CA LEU A 194 -1.52 7.21 2.96
C LEU A 194 -2.92 7.76 3.16
N HIS A 195 -3.90 6.86 3.18
CA HIS A 195 -5.25 7.15 3.65
C HIS A 195 -5.47 6.35 4.92
N LEU A 196 -5.59 7.02 6.06
CA LEU A 196 -5.88 6.40 7.35
C LEU A 196 -7.32 6.69 7.74
N GLU A 197 -8.13 5.65 7.84
CA GLU A 197 -9.55 5.74 8.18
C GLU A 197 -9.74 6.33 9.60
N ALA A 198 -10.69 7.24 9.73
CA ALA A 198 -11.04 7.86 11.01
C ALA A 198 -11.39 6.78 12.04
N GLY A 199 -10.81 6.89 13.24
CA GLY A 199 -11.05 5.93 14.32
C GLY A 199 -10.41 4.54 14.13
N ALA A 200 -9.61 4.33 13.07
CA ALA A 200 -8.90 3.06 12.87
C ALA A 200 -7.84 2.77 13.94
N LEU A 201 -7.38 3.80 14.67
CA LEU A 201 -6.33 3.69 15.66
C LEU A 201 -6.87 3.79 17.10
N GLY A 202 -6.50 2.81 17.93
CA GLY A 202 -6.70 2.82 19.38
C GLY A 202 -5.48 3.34 20.16
N GLY A 203 -4.27 3.19 19.62
CA GLY A 203 -3.03 3.63 20.26
C GLY A 203 -1.77 3.25 19.48
N TRP A 204 -0.61 3.50 20.09
CA TRP A 204 0.69 3.15 19.54
C TRP A 204 1.51 2.34 20.55
N LEU A 205 2.16 1.28 20.07
CA LEU A 205 3.19 0.58 20.82
C LEU A 205 4.57 1.11 20.41
N ARG A 206 5.32 1.64 21.37
CA ARG A 206 6.64 2.25 21.15
C ARG A 206 7.77 1.30 21.51
N THR A 207 8.69 1.13 20.57
CA THR A 207 9.99 0.49 20.79
C THR A 207 11.08 1.52 20.55
N ASP A 208 11.90 1.79 21.56
CA ASP A 208 13.03 2.69 21.41
C ASP A 208 14.29 1.92 20.98
N HIS A 209 15.02 2.51 20.05
CA HIS A 209 16.35 2.10 19.62
C HIS A 209 17.33 3.24 19.93
N ALA A 210 18.64 3.03 19.75
CA ALA A 210 19.62 4.05 20.08
C ALA A 210 19.46 5.31 19.20
N GLY A 211 18.69 6.30 19.66
CA GLY A 211 18.39 7.56 18.96
C GLY A 211 17.09 7.54 18.15
N ASP A 212 16.62 6.37 17.76
CA ASP A 212 15.41 6.17 16.94
C ASP A 212 14.27 5.55 17.76
N ALA A 213 13.06 5.63 17.24
CA ALA A 213 11.91 4.93 17.78
C ALA A 213 11.05 4.35 16.66
N GLU A 214 10.35 3.28 17.00
CA GLU A 214 9.30 2.66 16.20
C GLU A 214 7.97 2.82 16.94
N LEU A 215 6.93 3.27 16.24
CA LEU A 215 5.55 3.25 16.71
C LEU A 215 4.74 2.25 15.88
N GLN A 216 4.37 1.11 16.46
CA GLN A 216 3.44 0.17 15.85
C GLN A 216 2.00 0.59 16.17
N ALA A 217 1.19 0.78 15.13
CA ALA A 217 -0.21 1.15 15.28
C ALA A 217 -1.04 -0.01 15.85
N LEU A 218 -1.91 0.31 16.80
CA LEU A 218 -2.89 -0.60 17.39
C LEU A 218 -4.30 -0.13 17.02
N ASP A 219 -5.19 -1.08 16.73
CA ASP A 219 -6.62 -0.83 16.56
C ASP A 219 -7.30 -0.53 17.93
N PRO A 220 -8.60 -0.15 17.96
CA PRO A 220 -9.32 0.09 19.21
C PRO A 220 -9.39 -1.13 20.17
N ASP A 221 -9.22 -2.35 19.65
CA ASP A 221 -9.15 -3.58 20.44
C ASP A 221 -7.72 -3.89 20.94
N GLY A 222 -6.73 -3.06 20.59
CA GLY A 222 -5.34 -3.23 20.96
C GLY A 222 -4.55 -4.22 20.09
N ARG A 223 -5.07 -4.59 18.90
CA ARG A 223 -4.38 -5.49 17.96
C ARG A 223 -3.53 -4.69 16.97
N PRO A 224 -2.36 -5.20 16.54
CA PRO A 224 -1.56 -4.53 15.51
C PRO A 224 -2.31 -4.37 14.18
N THR A 225 -2.29 -3.15 13.62
CA THR A 225 -2.92 -2.87 12.32
C THR A 225 -2.01 -3.20 11.14
N GLY A 226 -0.71 -3.40 11.38
CA GLY A 226 0.32 -3.55 10.33
C GLY A 226 0.93 -2.23 9.86
N LEU A 227 0.37 -1.08 10.26
CA LEU A 227 0.98 0.24 10.05
C LEU A 227 2.06 0.49 11.11
N VAL A 228 3.23 0.96 10.67
CA VAL A 228 4.35 1.28 11.56
C VAL A 228 4.96 2.62 11.15
N LEU A 229 5.29 3.46 12.13
CA LEU A 229 6.05 4.70 11.94
C LEU A 229 7.45 4.52 12.51
N ARG A 230 8.48 4.98 11.80
CA ARG A 230 9.89 4.90 12.24
C ARG A 230 10.61 6.21 12.03
N GLY A 231 11.60 6.50 12.85
CA GLY A 231 12.43 7.69 12.71
C GLY A 231 13.10 8.10 14.02
N PRO A 232 13.75 9.28 14.05
CA PRO A 232 14.35 9.80 15.28
C PRO A 232 13.33 9.85 16.41
N GLY A 233 13.72 9.51 17.64
CA GLY A 233 12.79 9.54 18.78
C GLY A 233 12.11 10.90 19.00
N ALA A 234 12.77 11.99 18.59
CA ALA A 234 12.25 13.35 18.60
C ALA A 234 11.14 13.61 17.58
N ALA A 235 11.05 12.83 16.49
CA ALA A 235 9.96 12.92 15.51
C ALA A 235 8.60 12.62 16.14
N PHE A 236 8.60 11.80 17.19
CA PHE A 236 7.39 11.32 17.86
C PHE A 236 7.11 12.01 19.20
N ALA A 237 7.78 13.13 19.48
CA ALA A 237 7.48 13.94 20.66
C ALA A 237 6.03 14.48 20.55
N GLY A 238 5.25 14.37 21.64
CA GLY A 238 3.86 14.84 21.67
C GLY A 238 2.83 13.94 20.99
N VAL A 239 3.24 12.80 20.38
CA VAL A 239 2.29 11.83 19.82
C VAL A 239 1.44 11.24 20.96
N PRO A 240 0.09 11.28 20.87
CA PRO A 240 -0.78 10.82 21.95
C PRO A 240 -0.95 9.29 21.95
N LYS A 241 -1.42 8.75 23.10
CA LYS A 241 -1.72 7.31 23.31
C LYS A 241 -0.56 6.36 22.94
N VAL A 242 0.65 6.78 23.28
CA VAL A 242 1.86 5.97 23.11
C VAL A 242 2.14 5.16 24.38
N HIS A 243 2.31 3.86 24.21
CA HIS A 243 2.60 2.92 25.29
C HIS A 243 3.95 2.24 25.03
N PRO A 244 4.80 2.01 26.04
CA PRO A 244 6.04 1.26 25.84
C PRO A 244 5.75 -0.20 25.50
N ALA A 245 6.51 -0.76 24.55
CA ALA A 245 6.54 -2.20 24.32
C ALA A 245 6.96 -2.90 25.61
N ARG A 246 6.14 -3.84 26.09
CA ARG A 246 6.52 -4.70 27.21
C ARG A 246 7.50 -5.74 26.67
N GLY A 247 8.74 -5.71 27.17
CA GLY A 247 9.76 -6.74 26.90
C GLY A 247 9.48 -8.06 27.60
#